data_AF-A0A971ER24-F1
#
_entry.id   AF-A0A971ER24-F1
#
_cell.length_a   1.000
_cell.length_b   1.000
_cell.length_c   1.000
_cell.angle_alpha   90.00
_cell.angle_beta   90.00
_cell.angle_gamma   90.00
#
_symmetry.space_group_name_H-M   'P 1'
#
loop_
_entity.id
_entity.type
_entity.pdbx_description
1 polymer ?
#
loop_
_entity_poly.entity_id
_entity_poly.type
_entity_poly.pdbx_seq_one_letter_code
_entity_poly.pdbx_strand_id
1 'polypeptide(L)'
;MENTLWKILAFLLCAILLFLAPLMSILERQDDIAYNVVLTECNRFVDTCRDLGYITPNIYLELTERLNSTGNMYDIKLSHISRTVDPVYVENGSSLVFTGEYEVHHVAFGESQILSVLFPEDNTLPAYHKDRRYLMSMGDLLFIEVKNRGKTMAQALRDMILFTDTQSPSIFVRAGGMVRNEAY
;
A
#
# COMPACT_ATOMS: atom_id res chain seq x y z
N MET A 1 -30.02 -34.54 39.44
CA MET A 1 -28.63 -34.62 38.93
C MET A 1 -28.48 -33.97 37.55
N GLU A 2 -29.48 -34.03 36.66
CA GLU A 2 -29.47 -33.30 35.37
C GLU A 2 -29.21 -31.78 35.51
N ASN A 3 -29.85 -31.12 36.48
CA ASN A 3 -29.64 -29.68 36.72
C ASN A 3 -28.21 -29.33 37.17
N THR A 4 -27.44 -30.28 37.70
CA THR A 4 -26.06 -30.04 38.16
C THR A 4 -25.11 -30.02 36.97
N LEU A 5 -25.28 -30.93 36.00
CA LEU A 5 -24.47 -30.98 34.78
C LEU A 5 -24.63 -29.71 33.95
N TRP A 6 -25.87 -29.22 33.79
CA TRP A 6 -26.14 -27.98 33.05
C TRP A 6 -25.55 -26.73 33.72
N LYS A 7 -25.56 -26.68 35.06
CA LYS A 7 -24.89 -25.61 35.82
C LYS A 7 -23.38 -25.64 35.67
N ILE A 8 -22.77 -26.83 35.70
CA ILE A 8 -21.32 -27.00 35.49
C ILE A 8 -20.93 -26.56 34.07
N LEU A 9 -21.72 -26.96 33.05
CA LEU A 9 -21.48 -26.55 31.67
C LEU A 9 -21.65 -25.04 31.49
N ALA A 10 -22.70 -24.44 32.04
CA ALA A 10 -22.91 -23.00 31.99
C ALA A 10 -21.78 -22.22 32.67
N PHE A 11 -21.30 -22.70 33.81
CA PHE A 11 -20.15 -22.10 34.50
C PHE A 11 -18.87 -22.16 33.66
N LEU A 12 -18.59 -23.32 33.05
CA LEU A 12 -17.44 -23.50 32.16
C LEU A 12 -17.52 -22.60 30.92
N LEU A 13 -18.70 -22.48 30.31
CA LEU A 13 -18.94 -21.58 29.19
C LEU A 13 -18.74 -20.10 29.58
N CYS A 14 -19.24 -19.69 30.75
CA CYS A 14 -19.01 -18.35 31.28
C CYS A 14 -17.52 -18.07 31.50
N ALA A 15 -16.77 -19.03 32.05
CA ALA A 15 -15.33 -18.88 32.25
C ALA A 15 -14.57 -18.71 30.92
N ILE A 16 -14.98 -19.44 29.88
CA ILE A 16 -14.42 -19.30 28.52
C ILE A 16 -14.74 -17.92 27.94
N LEU A 17 -15.99 -17.46 28.05
CA LEU A 17 -16.41 -16.15 27.54
C LEU A 17 -15.65 -14.99 28.22
N LEU A 18 -15.41 -15.10 29.53
CA LEU A 18 -14.63 -14.11 30.29
C LEU A 18 -13.17 -14.01 29.82
N PHE A 19 -12.61 -15.07 29.23
CA PHE A 19 -11.29 -15.04 28.62
C PHE A 19 -11.32 -14.57 27.16
N LEU A 20 -12.34 -14.99 26.42
CA LEU A 20 -12.45 -14.73 24.99
C LEU A 20 -12.75 -13.26 24.68
N ALA A 21 -13.58 -12.60 25.50
CA ALA A 21 -13.89 -11.18 25.33
C ALA A 21 -12.66 -10.25 25.45
N PRO A 22 -11.83 -10.31 26.51
CA PRO A 22 -10.62 -9.49 26.60
C PRO A 22 -9.58 -9.88 25.55
N LEU A 23 -9.47 -11.17 25.18
CA LEU A 23 -8.59 -11.60 24.11
C LEU A 23 -8.96 -10.95 22.77
N MET A 24 -10.24 -10.95 22.42
CA MET A 24 -10.73 -10.32 21.19
C MET A 24 -10.42 -8.81 21.17
N SER A 25 -10.65 -8.12 22.29
CA SER A 25 -10.35 -6.69 22.41
C SER A 25 -8.85 -6.37 22.26
N ILE A 26 -7.96 -7.23 22.78
CA ILE A 26 -6.50 -7.06 22.60
C ILE A 26 -6.10 -7.24 21.14
N LEU A 27 -6.66 -8.24 20.45
CA LEU A 27 -6.37 -8.50 19.04
C LEU A 27 -6.89 -7.38 18.13
N GLU A 28 -8.10 -6.87 18.39
CA GLU A 28 -8.62 -5.69 17.67
C GLU A 28 -7.71 -4.48 17.85
N ARG A 29 -7.25 -4.23 19.08
CA ARG A 29 -6.30 -3.14 19.36
C ARG A 29 -4.96 -3.35 18.66
N GLN A 30 -4.50 -4.59 18.51
CA GLN A 30 -3.30 -4.91 17.76
C GLN A 30 -3.48 -4.60 16.26
N ASP A 31 -4.64 -4.92 15.69
CA ASP A 31 -4.99 -4.57 14.31
C ASP A 31 -5.04 -3.04 14.11
N ASP A 32 -5.62 -2.30 15.05
CA ASP A 32 -5.64 -0.83 15.01
C ASP A 32 -4.23 -0.22 15.04
N ILE A 33 -3.34 -0.77 15.88
CA ILE A 33 -1.94 -0.34 15.94
C ILE A 33 -1.26 -0.63 14.60
N ALA A 34 -1.46 -1.84 14.05
CA ALA A 34 -0.90 -2.20 12.75
C ALA A 34 -1.41 -1.27 11.64
N TYR A 35 -2.70 -0.95 11.61
CA TYR A 35 -3.28 0.01 10.66
C TYR A 35 -2.60 1.38 10.74
N ASN A 36 -2.43 1.91 11.95
CA ASN A 36 -1.79 3.23 12.14
C ASN A 36 -0.33 3.22 11.70
N VAL A 37 0.42 2.16 12.01
CA VAL A 37 1.82 2.01 11.54
C VAL A 37 1.87 1.99 10.02
N VAL A 38 1.03 1.18 9.36
CA VAL A 38 0.95 1.11 7.90
C VAL A 38 0.61 2.47 7.31
N LEU A 39 -0.38 3.18 7.88
CA LEU A 39 -0.77 4.52 7.46
C LEU A 39 0.39 5.52 7.58
N THR A 40 1.09 5.54 8.70
CA THR A 40 2.23 6.44 8.90
C THR A 40 3.36 6.15 7.93
N GLU A 41 3.73 4.88 7.72
CA GLU A 41 4.82 4.51 6.82
C GLU A 41 4.47 4.73 5.35
N CYS A 42 3.22 4.49 4.94
CA CYS A 42 2.74 4.83 3.60
C CYS A 42 2.82 6.34 3.33
N ASN A 43 2.38 7.17 4.28
CA ASN A 43 2.48 8.63 4.15
C ASN A 43 3.94 9.07 4.09
N ARG A 44 4.80 8.55 4.97
CA ARG A 44 6.23 8.84 4.97
C ARG A 44 6.89 8.47 3.64
N PHE A 45 6.58 7.29 3.10
CA PHE A 45 7.07 6.85 1.80
C PHE A 45 6.64 7.81 0.68
N VAL A 46 5.35 8.13 0.62
CA VAL A 46 4.78 9.03 -0.40
C VAL A 46 5.41 10.42 -0.29
N ASP A 47 5.48 11.00 0.91
CA ASP A 47 6.04 12.34 1.10
C ASP A 47 7.52 12.38 0.75
N THR A 48 8.29 11.35 1.14
CA THR A 48 9.71 11.24 0.75
C THR A 48 9.86 11.19 -0.77
N CYS A 49 9.06 10.36 -1.45
CA CYS A 49 9.13 10.24 -2.91
C CYS A 49 8.68 11.53 -3.61
N ARG A 50 7.70 12.26 -3.06
CA ARG A 50 7.21 13.53 -3.59
C ARG A 50 8.18 14.69 -3.40
N ASP A 51 8.94 14.69 -2.32
CA ASP A 51 9.94 15.72 -2.01
C ASP A 51 11.27 15.48 -2.76
N LEU A 52 11.59 14.21 -3.07
CA LEU A 52 12.76 13.85 -3.88
C LEU A 52 12.50 13.91 -5.38
N GLY A 53 11.28 13.56 -5.83
CA GLY A 53 10.96 13.42 -7.25
C GLY A 53 11.43 12.10 -7.86
N TYR A 54 11.87 11.14 -7.04
CA TYR A 54 12.25 9.81 -7.50
C TYR A 54 12.03 8.75 -6.43
N ILE A 55 11.86 7.50 -6.85
CA ILE A 55 11.78 6.32 -5.99
C ILE A 55 13.08 5.54 -6.13
N THR A 56 13.66 5.13 -5.01
CA THR A 56 14.87 4.30 -4.97
C THR A 56 14.60 2.95 -4.34
N PRO A 57 15.41 1.92 -4.66
CA PRO A 57 15.20 0.58 -4.13
C PRO A 57 15.26 0.53 -2.60
N ASN A 58 16.13 1.33 -1.97
CA ASN A 58 16.23 1.37 -0.50
C ASN A 58 14.99 1.97 0.17
N ILE A 59 14.37 3.01 -0.40
CA ILE A 59 13.15 3.61 0.16
C ILE A 59 11.99 2.61 0.08
N TYR A 60 11.89 1.87 -1.04
CA TYR A 60 10.91 0.81 -1.19
C TYR A 60 11.17 -0.37 -0.24
N LEU A 61 12.42 -0.83 -0.12
CA LEU A 61 12.78 -1.91 0.81
C LEU A 61 12.53 -1.53 2.27
N GLU A 62 12.83 -0.28 2.66
CA GLU A 62 12.54 0.21 4.02
C GLU A 62 11.03 0.19 4.29
N LEU A 63 10.21 0.62 3.32
CA LEU A 63 8.75 0.51 3.43
C LEU A 63 8.33 -0.95 3.64
N THR A 64 8.80 -1.87 2.80
CA THR A 64 8.44 -3.30 2.90
C THR A 64 8.89 -3.91 4.23
N GLU A 65 10.09 -3.60 4.70
CA GLU A 65 10.61 -4.07 6.00
C GLU A 65 9.75 -3.59 7.16
N ARG A 66 9.39 -2.31 7.16
CA ARG A 66 8.55 -1.71 8.21
C ARG A 66 7.13 -2.26 8.20
N LEU A 67 6.55 -2.47 7.02
CA LEU A 67 5.25 -3.14 6.90
C LEU A 67 5.33 -4.58 7.44
N ASN A 68 6.34 -5.35 7.07
CA ASN A 68 6.52 -6.71 7.58
C ASN A 68 6.76 -6.78 9.09
N SER A 69 7.29 -5.71 9.70
CA SER A 69 7.50 -5.63 11.15
C SER A 69 6.21 -5.65 11.98
N THR A 70 5.05 -5.37 11.37
CA THR A 70 3.74 -5.48 12.06
C THR A 70 3.29 -6.93 12.25
N GLY A 71 3.97 -7.89 11.62
CA GLY A 71 3.65 -9.32 11.69
C GLY A 71 2.55 -9.77 10.75
N ASN A 72 1.99 -8.87 9.94
CA ASN A 72 1.02 -9.18 8.91
C ASN A 72 1.68 -9.18 7.52
N MET A 73 1.12 -9.95 6.60
CA MET A 73 1.51 -9.90 5.19
C MET A 73 0.67 -8.83 4.49
N TYR A 74 1.29 -8.07 3.59
CA TYR A 74 0.62 -7.03 2.83
C TYR A 74 0.84 -7.19 1.32
N ASP A 75 -0.15 -6.77 0.55
CA ASP A 75 -0.05 -6.53 -0.89
C ASP A 75 0.03 -5.02 -1.08
N ILE A 76 1.15 -4.57 -1.65
CA ILE A 76 1.44 -3.15 -1.91
C ILE A 76 1.12 -2.92 -3.37
N LYS A 77 0.49 -1.80 -3.71
CA LYS A 77 0.24 -1.36 -5.07
C LYS A 77 0.68 0.07 -5.23
N LEU A 78 1.56 0.30 -6.20
CA LEU A 78 2.03 1.64 -6.57
C LEU A 78 1.40 2.05 -7.90
N SER A 79 0.98 3.31 -7.97
CA SER A 79 0.47 3.92 -9.20
C SER A 79 1.07 5.32 -9.35
N HIS A 80 1.68 5.58 -10.49
CA HIS A 80 2.22 6.88 -10.86
C HIS A 80 1.46 7.42 -12.07
N ILE A 81 0.94 8.63 -12.00
CA ILE A 81 0.27 9.28 -13.14
C ILE A 81 1.14 10.46 -13.57
N SER A 82 1.77 10.31 -14.72
CA SER A 82 2.60 11.36 -15.31
C SER A 82 1.78 12.26 -16.22
N ARG A 83 2.00 13.57 -16.12
CA ARG A 83 1.36 14.57 -16.98
C ARG A 83 2.33 14.98 -18.09
N THR A 84 2.04 14.57 -19.33
CA THR A 84 2.81 14.97 -20.51
C THR A 84 2.05 16.06 -21.26
N VAL A 85 2.78 17.03 -21.82
CA VAL A 85 2.23 18.14 -22.60
C VAL A 85 2.78 18.04 -24.01
N ASP A 86 1.94 17.65 -24.95
CA ASP A 86 2.33 17.44 -26.34
C ASP A 86 1.84 18.60 -27.22
N PRO A 87 2.72 19.21 -28.04
CA PRO A 87 2.32 20.24 -28.97
C PRO A 87 1.43 19.67 -30.08
N VAL A 88 0.29 20.28 -30.32
CA VAL A 88 -0.61 19.87 -31.41
C VAL A 88 -0.05 20.41 -32.73
N TYR A 89 0.10 19.51 -33.70
CA TYR A 89 0.47 19.86 -35.08
C TYR A 89 -0.71 19.57 -35.99
N VAL A 90 -1.04 20.53 -36.86
CA VAL A 90 -2.02 20.30 -37.93
C VAL A 90 -1.29 20.12 -39.24
N GLU A 91 -1.70 19.10 -39.98
CA GLU A 91 -1.13 18.79 -41.27
C GLU A 91 -1.70 19.73 -42.33
N ASN A 92 -0.86 20.60 -42.89
CA ASN A 92 -1.22 21.46 -44.01
C ASN A 92 -0.38 21.06 -45.22
N GLY A 93 -0.90 20.11 -46.01
CA GLY A 93 -0.17 19.55 -47.15
C GLY A 93 0.97 18.62 -46.70
N SER A 94 2.22 18.96 -47.00
CA SER A 94 3.43 18.13 -46.74
C SER A 94 4.22 18.56 -45.49
N SER A 95 3.70 19.48 -44.69
CA SER A 95 4.42 20.07 -43.56
C SER A 95 3.53 20.15 -42.34
N LEU A 96 4.07 19.72 -41.20
CA LEU A 96 3.44 19.83 -39.89
C LEU A 96 3.61 21.26 -39.40
N VAL A 97 2.49 22.00 -39.25
CA VAL A 97 2.49 23.35 -38.71
C VAL A 97 1.99 23.29 -37.27
N PHE A 98 2.79 23.83 -36.35
CA PHE A 98 2.41 23.95 -34.94
C PHE A 98 1.24 24.91 -34.80
N THR A 99 0.13 24.48 -34.18
CA THR A 99 -1.09 25.28 -34.06
C THR A 99 -1.08 26.26 -32.88
N GLY A 100 -0.06 26.22 -32.02
CA GLY A 100 -0.04 27.03 -30.79
C GLY A 100 -0.83 26.42 -29.64
N GLU A 101 -1.43 25.25 -29.85
CA GLU A 101 -2.20 24.51 -28.85
C GLU A 101 -1.36 23.38 -28.27
N TYR A 102 -1.58 23.10 -26.98
CA TYR A 102 -0.92 22.03 -26.25
C TYR A 102 -1.98 21.08 -25.71
N GLU A 103 -1.85 19.79 -25.98
CA GLU A 103 -2.70 18.76 -25.41
C GLU A 103 -2.02 18.17 -24.17
N VAL A 104 -2.81 17.92 -23.13
CA VAL A 104 -2.31 17.37 -21.87
C VAL A 104 -2.73 15.91 -21.77
N HIS A 105 -1.77 15.01 -21.89
CA HIS A 105 -1.99 13.58 -21.72
C HIS A 105 -1.58 13.13 -20.31
N HIS A 106 -2.32 12.15 -19.78
CA HIS A 106 -2.01 11.53 -18.50
C HIS A 106 -1.63 10.07 -18.76
N VAL A 107 -0.41 9.68 -18.41
CA VAL A 107 0.10 8.32 -18.55
C VAL A 107 0.14 7.68 -17.18
N ALA A 108 -0.63 6.61 -16.98
CA ALA A 108 -0.64 5.85 -15.74
C ALA A 108 0.36 4.70 -15.81
N PHE A 109 1.36 4.74 -14.95
CA PHE A 109 2.33 3.69 -14.72
C PHE A 109 1.92 2.87 -13.50
N GLY A 110 1.87 1.55 -13.68
CA GLY A 110 1.55 0.61 -12.63
C GLY A 110 2.78 0.13 -11.87
N GLU A 111 2.55 -0.55 -10.76
CA GLU A 111 3.59 -1.10 -9.89
C GLU A 111 4.64 -1.93 -10.63
N SER A 112 4.23 -2.82 -11.54
CA SER A 112 5.16 -3.71 -12.25
C SER A 112 6.20 -2.95 -13.08
N GLN A 113 5.83 -1.79 -13.63
CA GLN A 113 6.72 -0.92 -14.40
C GLN A 113 7.66 -0.13 -13.48
N ILE A 114 7.19 0.26 -12.30
CA ILE A 114 8.03 0.93 -11.29
C ILE A 114 9.05 -0.07 -10.74
N LEU A 115 8.60 -1.27 -10.37
CA LEU A 115 9.45 -2.31 -9.80
C LEU A 115 10.49 -2.84 -10.78
N SER A 116 10.19 -2.93 -12.07
CA SER A 116 11.18 -3.36 -13.07
C SER A 116 12.35 -2.38 -13.20
N VAL A 117 12.13 -1.09 -12.95
CA VAL A 117 13.19 -0.06 -12.91
C VAL A 117 13.99 -0.14 -11.60
N LEU A 118 13.33 -0.41 -10.47
CA LEU A 118 13.99 -0.51 -9.16
C LEU A 118 14.83 -1.79 -9.02
N PHE A 119 14.32 -2.90 -9.55
CA PHE A 119 14.90 -4.23 -9.47
C PHE A 119 15.04 -4.86 -10.87
N PRO A 120 15.99 -4.37 -11.69
CA PRO A 120 16.27 -4.99 -12.97
C PRO A 120 16.83 -6.41 -12.78
N GLU A 121 16.56 -7.30 -13.74
CA GLU A 121 17.01 -8.71 -13.70
C GLU A 121 18.56 -8.82 -13.68
N ASP A 122 19.25 -7.88 -14.33
CA ASP A 122 20.70 -7.73 -14.26
C ASP A 122 21.11 -7.04 -12.95
N ASN A 123 21.16 -7.83 -11.87
CA ASN A 123 21.48 -7.40 -10.50
C ASN A 123 22.96 -7.00 -10.30
N THR A 124 23.61 -6.45 -11.33
CA THR A 124 25.04 -6.12 -11.37
C THR A 124 25.35 -4.74 -10.79
N LEU A 125 24.35 -3.86 -10.68
CA LEU A 125 24.51 -2.49 -10.20
C LEU A 125 24.13 -2.35 -8.72
N PRO A 126 24.96 -1.64 -7.91
CA PRO A 126 24.63 -1.34 -6.51
C PRO A 126 23.29 -0.62 -6.38
N ALA A 127 22.59 -0.83 -5.26
CA ALA A 127 21.28 -0.23 -4.99
C ALA A 127 21.23 1.31 -5.03
N TYR A 128 22.40 1.97 -4.97
CA TYR A 128 22.55 3.43 -5.00
C TYR A 128 22.78 4.02 -6.40
N HIS A 129 22.94 3.16 -7.44
CA HIS A 129 23.22 3.62 -8.80
C HIS A 129 22.06 4.49 -9.32
N LYS A 130 22.38 5.56 -10.07
CA LYS A 130 21.38 6.49 -10.60
C LYS A 130 20.37 5.81 -11.54
N ASP A 131 20.80 4.76 -12.24
CA ASP A 131 19.97 4.04 -13.21
C ASP A 131 18.91 3.14 -12.58
N ARG A 132 19.00 2.86 -11.28
CA ARG A 132 18.00 2.08 -10.53
C ARG A 132 16.94 2.95 -9.86
N ARG A 133 16.91 4.24 -10.20
CA ARG A 133 15.95 5.20 -9.63
C ARG A 133 14.82 5.40 -10.61
N TYR A 134 13.59 5.23 -10.14
CA TYR A 134 12.42 5.57 -10.91
C TYR A 134 12.17 7.08 -10.77
N LEU A 135 12.28 7.81 -11.87
CA LEU A 135 12.20 9.26 -11.91
C LEU A 135 10.76 9.71 -12.13
N MET A 136 10.36 10.80 -11.47
CA MET A 136 9.03 11.40 -11.59
C MET A 136 9.17 12.90 -11.82
N SER A 137 8.22 13.47 -12.56
CA SER A 137 8.21 14.91 -12.83
C SER A 137 7.34 15.65 -11.80
N MET A 138 7.64 16.93 -11.59
CA MET A 138 6.89 17.86 -10.78
C MET A 138 5.49 17.99 -11.38
N GLY A 139 4.48 17.86 -10.54
CA GLY A 139 3.08 17.86 -10.99
C GLY A 139 2.52 16.47 -11.31
N ASP A 140 3.36 15.42 -11.34
CA ASP A 140 2.89 14.04 -11.42
C ASP A 140 2.22 13.61 -10.11
N LEU A 141 1.32 12.62 -10.19
CA LEU A 141 0.62 12.09 -9.02
C LEU A 141 1.16 10.71 -8.66
N LEU A 142 1.55 10.53 -7.39
CA LEU A 142 1.95 9.24 -6.85
C LEU A 142 0.87 8.74 -5.88
N PHE A 143 0.47 7.49 -6.03
CA PHE A 143 -0.45 6.80 -5.14
C PHE A 143 0.14 5.47 -4.68
N ILE A 144 -0.07 5.16 -3.41
CA ILE A 144 0.19 3.86 -2.81
C ILE A 144 -1.08 3.32 -2.17
N GLU A 145 -1.35 2.05 -2.40
CA GLU A 145 -2.42 1.30 -1.77
C GLU A 145 -1.82 0.05 -1.13
N VAL A 146 -2.07 -0.13 0.16
CA VAL A 146 -1.59 -1.28 0.93
C VAL A 146 -2.79 -1.98 1.54
N LYS A 147 -2.91 -3.27 1.26
CA LYS A 147 -3.97 -4.13 1.82
C LYS A 147 -3.35 -5.36 2.48
N ASN A 148 -3.91 -5.84 3.58
CA ASN A 148 -3.43 -7.09 4.16
C ASN A 148 -3.74 -8.29 3.23
N ARG A 149 -2.77 -9.21 3.14
CA ARG A 149 -2.90 -10.49 2.44
C ARG A 149 -3.30 -11.56 3.45
N GLY A 150 -4.56 -11.98 3.39
CA GLY A 150 -5.13 -12.97 4.30
C GLY A 150 -5.83 -12.34 5.51
N LYS A 151 -6.16 -13.15 6.51
CA LYS A 151 -6.89 -12.71 7.71
C LYS A 151 -5.92 -12.32 8.82
N THR A 152 -6.22 -11.22 9.53
CA THR A 152 -5.53 -10.90 10.79
C THR A 152 -5.94 -11.87 11.89
N MET A 153 -5.21 -11.90 13.00
CA MET A 153 -5.54 -12.76 14.14
C MET A 153 -6.92 -12.45 14.72
N ALA A 154 -7.31 -11.16 14.78
CA ALA A 154 -8.63 -10.75 15.24
C ALA A 154 -9.74 -11.27 14.31
N GLN A 155 -9.54 -11.12 12.99
CA GLN A 155 -10.48 -11.59 11.99
C GLN A 155 -10.61 -13.12 12.01
N ALA A 156 -9.49 -13.85 12.13
CA ALA A 156 -9.51 -15.30 12.24
C ALA A 156 -10.26 -15.80 13.49
N LEU A 157 -10.04 -15.16 14.64
CA LEU A 157 -10.75 -15.50 15.89
C LEU A 157 -12.25 -15.17 15.78
N ARG A 158 -12.60 -14.00 15.25
CA ARG A 158 -13.99 -13.59 15.03
C ARG A 158 -14.73 -14.54 14.10
N ASP A 159 -14.09 -14.92 13.00
CA ASP A 159 -14.61 -15.86 12.01
C ASP A 159 -14.85 -17.24 12.62
N MET A 160 -13.94 -17.71 13.48
CA MET A 160 -14.10 -18.95 14.24
C MET A 160 -15.31 -18.90 15.19
N ILE A 161 -15.51 -17.80 15.92
CA ILE A 161 -16.61 -17.66 16.89
C ILE A 161 -17.97 -17.55 16.20
N LEU A 162 -18.03 -16.79 15.10
CA LEU A 162 -19.26 -16.49 14.37
C LEU A 162 -19.57 -17.53 13.29
N PHE A 163 -18.73 -18.55 13.11
CA PHE A 163 -18.81 -19.55 12.03
C PHE A 163 -18.98 -18.89 10.65
N THR A 164 -18.22 -17.82 10.41
CA THR A 164 -18.27 -17.05 9.15
C THR A 164 -16.90 -17.06 8.47
N ASP A 165 -16.87 -16.76 7.18
CA ASP A 165 -15.64 -16.63 6.40
C ASP A 165 -15.55 -15.21 5.82
N THR A 166 -14.96 -14.30 6.60
CA THR A 166 -14.79 -12.92 6.17
C THR A 166 -13.62 -12.83 5.19
N GLN A 167 -13.90 -12.50 3.92
CA GLN A 167 -12.88 -12.36 2.87
C GLN A 167 -12.42 -10.93 2.62
N SER A 168 -13.00 -9.94 3.32
CA SER A 168 -12.57 -8.54 3.21
C SER A 168 -11.26 -8.30 3.97
N PRO A 169 -10.35 -7.46 3.43
CA PRO A 169 -9.17 -7.02 4.16
C PRO A 169 -9.59 -6.18 5.38
N SER A 170 -9.04 -6.48 6.54
CA SER A 170 -9.22 -5.68 7.76
C SER A 170 -8.35 -4.43 7.79
N ILE A 171 -7.19 -4.47 7.11
CA ILE A 171 -6.25 -3.35 7.03
C ILE A 171 -6.16 -2.91 5.57
N PHE A 172 -6.72 -1.74 5.28
CA PHE A 172 -6.69 -1.11 3.96
C PHE A 172 -6.29 0.35 4.09
N VAL A 173 -5.13 0.70 3.54
CA VAL A 173 -4.56 2.04 3.61
C VAL A 173 -4.29 2.53 2.20
N ARG A 174 -4.67 3.78 1.92
CA ARG A 174 -4.29 4.49 0.71
C ARG A 174 -3.66 5.82 1.08
N ALA A 175 -2.51 6.11 0.50
CA ALA A 175 -1.86 7.41 0.59
C ALA A 175 -1.47 7.87 -0.82
N GLY A 176 -1.33 9.17 -1.01
CA GLY A 176 -0.93 9.71 -2.31
C GLY A 176 -0.88 11.22 -2.34
N GLY A 177 -0.35 11.75 -3.43
CA GLY A 177 -0.30 13.18 -3.66
C GLY A 177 0.57 13.58 -4.85
N MET A 178 0.55 14.88 -5.14
CA MET A 178 1.33 15.48 -6.22
C MET A 178 2.80 15.61 -5.83
N VAL A 179 3.70 15.22 -6.75
CA VAL A 179 5.15 15.39 -6.65
C VAL A 179 5.49 16.88 -6.67
N ARG A 180 6.27 17.33 -5.69
CA ARG A 180 6.53 18.76 -5.42
C ARG A 180 7.85 19.24 -6.00
N ASN A 181 8.79 18.33 -6.22
CA ASN A 181 10.16 18.66 -6.56
C ASN A 181 10.74 17.65 -7.55
N GLU A 182 11.71 18.11 -8.34
CA GLU A 182 12.49 17.36 -9.31
C GLU A 182 13.98 17.53 -8.95
N ALA A 183 14.43 16.88 -7.88
CA ALA A 183 15.83 16.96 -7.46
C ALA A 183 16.68 15.93 -8.23
N TYR A 184 17.06 16.25 -9.47
CA TYR A 184 17.95 15.44 -10.31
C TYR A 184 19.46 15.70 -10.05
#